data_AF-A0A3M2KUE4-F1
#
_entry.id   AF-A0A3M2KUE4-F1
#
_cell.length_a   1.000
_cell.length_b   1.000
_cell.length_c   1.000
_cell.angle_alpha   90.00
_cell.angle_beta   90.00
_cell.angle_gamma   90.00
#
_symmetry.space_group_name_H-M   'P 1'
#
loop_
_entity.id
_entity.type
_entity.pdbx_description
1 polymer ?
#
loop_
_entity_poly.entity_id
_entity_poly.type
_entity_poly.pdbx_seq_one_letter_code
_entity_poly.pdbx_strand_id
1 'polypeptide(L)' 'MNTGKDLLRSIETTWVGESAQFLAFSTDIPGLFTKDRTSAMRARRSFEEQVRALLIANEM' A
#
# COMPACT_ATOMS: atom_id res chain seq x y z
N MET A 1 18.34 11.55 4.54
CA MET A 1 16.90 11.18 4.51
C MET A 1 16.80 9.84 3.78
N ASN A 2 16.31 8.80 4.46
CA ASN A 2 16.18 7.44 3.93
C ASN A 2 14.68 7.06 3.80
N THR A 3 13.86 8.04 3.41
CA THR A 3 12.42 8.11 3.64
C THR A 3 11.62 7.01 2.93
N GLY A 4 12.06 6.57 1.73
CA GLY A 4 11.34 5.56 0.97
C GLY A 4 11.36 4.15 1.58
N LYS A 5 12.43 3.78 2.31
CA LYS A 5 12.52 2.45 2.96
C LYS A 5 11.66 2.37 4.22
N ASP A 6 11.51 3.47 4.93
CA ASP A 6 10.72 3.50 6.17
C ASP A 6 9.21 3.50 5.87
N LEU A 7 8.78 4.14 4.78
CA LEU A 7 7.38 4.11 4.30
C LEU A 7 6.85 2.71 3.95
N LEU A 8 7.73 1.79 3.51
CA LEU A 8 7.32 0.41 3.22
C LEU A 8 7.16 -0.44 4.49
N ARG A 9 7.72 -0.01 5.62
CA ARG A 9 7.64 -0.72 6.90
C ARG A 9 6.28 -0.55 7.59
N SER A 10 5.58 0.55 7.30
CA SER A 10 4.25 0.85 7.87
C SER A 10 3.09 0.33 7.04
N ILE A 11 3.33 -0.46 5.99
CA ILE A 11 2.25 -1.06 5.20
C ILE A 11 1.58 -2.17 6.00
N GLU A 12 0.29 -2.01 6.23
CA GLU A 12 -0.59 -2.97 6.87
C GLU A 12 -1.51 -3.62 5.84
N THR A 13 -1.88 -4.88 6.10
CA THR A 13 -2.89 -5.60 5.31
C THR A 13 -3.97 -6.16 6.22
N THR A 14 -5.23 -5.91 5.88
CA THR A 14 -6.38 -6.41 6.64
C THR A 14 -7.43 -7.04 5.73
N TRP A 15 -8.20 -7.99 6.26
CA TRP A 15 -9.36 -8.55 5.57
C TRP A 15 -10.62 -7.78 5.94
N VAL A 16 -11.37 -7.30 4.94
CA VAL A 16 -12.65 -6.63 5.14
C VAL A 16 -13.77 -7.57 4.76
N GLY A 17 -14.45 -8.12 5.77
CA GLY A 17 -15.50 -9.13 5.61
C GLY A 17 -16.68 -8.65 4.75
N GLU A 18 -17.11 -7.39 4.91
CA GLU A 18 -18.25 -6.83 4.17
C GLU A 18 -18.04 -6.79 2.65
N SER A 19 -16.79 -6.60 2.21
CA SER A 19 -16.44 -6.51 0.79
C SER A 19 -15.68 -7.71 0.26
N ALA A 20 -15.50 -8.74 1.11
CA ALA A 20 -14.78 -9.97 0.83
C ALA A 20 -13.45 -9.74 0.09
N GLN A 21 -12.62 -8.84 0.63
CA GLN A 21 -11.33 -8.50 0.04
C GLN A 21 -10.28 -8.11 1.08
N PHE A 22 -9.02 -8.31 0.73
CA PHE A 22 -7.88 -7.76 1.45
C PHE A 22 -7.68 -6.30 1.04
N LEU A 23 -7.44 -5.44 2.02
CA LEU A 23 -6.98 -4.07 1.83
C LEU A 23 -5.53 -3.96 2.27
N ALA A 24 -4.71 -3.23 1.50
CA ALA A 24 -3.39 -2.79 1.92
C ALA A 24 -3.36 -1.26 1.99
N PHE A 25 -2.85 -0.73 3.10
CA PHE A 25 -2.80 0.70 3.37
C PHE A 25 -1.59 1.04 4.26
N SER A 26 -1.29 2.33 4.43
CA SER A 26 -0.32 2.83 5.41
C SER A 26 -0.90 4.07 6.07
N THR A 27 -0.71 4.21 7.38
CA THR A 27 -1.09 5.42 8.13
C THR A 27 -0.26 6.64 7.74
N ASP A 28 0.92 6.42 7.15
CA ASP A 28 1.83 7.49 6.74
C ASP A 28 1.41 8.13 5.41
N ILE A 29 0.53 7.47 4.64
CA ILE A 29 -0.05 8.00 3.40
C ILE A 29 -1.58 7.96 3.48
N PRO A 30 -2.20 8.92 4.17
CA PRO A 30 -3.66 8.99 4.29
C PRO A 30 -4.33 9.03 2.92
N GLY A 31 -5.35 8.19 2.72
CA GLY A 31 -6.14 8.15 1.50
C GLY A 31 -5.60 7.24 0.39
N LEU A 32 -4.38 6.72 0.51
CA LEU A 32 -3.87 5.69 -0.39
C LEU A 32 -4.22 4.29 0.14
N PHE A 33 -4.78 3.44 -0.71
CA PHE A 33 -4.99 2.03 -0.42
C PHE A 33 -5.13 1.22 -1.70
N THR A 34 -4.84 -0.08 -1.61
CA THR A 34 -5.11 -1.05 -2.68
C THR A 34 -5.94 -2.20 -2.14
N LYS A 35 -6.54 -2.97 -3.06
CA LYS A 35 -7.44 -4.08 -2.71
C LYS A 35 -7.22 -5.29 -3.59
N ASP A 36 -7.31 -6.48 -3.02
CA ASP A 36 -7.28 -7.75 -3.74
C ASP A 36 -8.22 -8.76 -3.07
N ARG A 37 -9.07 -9.45 -3.83
CA ARG A 37 -10.05 -10.41 -3.28
C ARG A 37 -9.45 -11.77 -2.90
N THR A 38 -8.22 -12.02 -3.30
CA THR A 38 -7.61 -13.35 -3.36
C THR A 38 -6.41 -13.47 -2.45
N SER A 39 -5.61 -12.41 -2.30
CA SER A 39 -4.35 -12.48 -1.56
C SER A 39 -3.95 -11.15 -0.91
N ALA A 40 -3.69 -11.20 0.40
CA ALA A 40 -3.09 -10.09 1.16
C ALA A 40 -1.74 -9.64 0.57
N MET A 41 -0.91 -10.59 0.10
CA MET A 41 0.38 -10.28 -0.51
C MET A 41 0.24 -9.51 -1.83
N ARG A 42 -0.79 -9.83 -2.63
CA ARG A 42 -1.07 -9.11 -3.88
C ARG A 42 -1.51 -7.68 -3.60
N ALA A 43 -2.44 -7.49 -2.66
CA ALA A 43 -2.83 -6.16 -2.22
C ALA A 43 -1.60 -5.35 -1.77
N ARG A 44 -0.76 -5.93 -0.90
CA ARG A 44 0.48 -5.29 -0.44
C ARG A 44 1.40 -4.91 -1.60
N ARG A 45 1.71 -5.85 -2.51
CA ARG A 45 2.60 -5.58 -3.64
C ARG A 45 2.09 -4.46 -4.54
N SER A 46 0.79 -4.43 -4.82
CA SER A 46 0.19 -3.33 -5.59
C SER A 46 0.30 -1.98 -4.87
N PHE A 47 0.19 -1.97 -3.53
CA PHE A 47 0.42 -0.75 -2.76
C PHE A 47 1.88 -0.28 -2.87
N GLU A 48 2.84 -1.19 -2.71
CA GLU A 48 4.27 -0.87 -2.84
C GLU A 48 4.61 -0.31 -4.24
N GLU A 49 4.02 -0.88 -5.30
CA GLU A 49 4.18 -0.40 -6.68
C GLU A 49 3.56 1.01 -6.87
N GLN A 50 2.38 1.28 -6.30
CA GLN A 50 1.77 2.62 -6.34
C GLN A 50 2.59 3.66 -5.59
N VAL A 51 3.09 3.33 -4.39
CA VAL A 51 3.96 4.24 -3.62
C VAL A 51 5.23 4.55 -4.40
N ARG A 52 5.87 3.55 -5.03
CA ARG A 52 7.05 3.78 -5.87
C ARG A 52 6.73 4.71 -7.04
N ALA A 53 5.60 4.52 -7.72
CA ALA A 53 5.20 5.39 -8.83
C ALA A 53 4.97 6.84 -8.37
N LEU A 54 4.34 7.05 -7.21
CA LEU A 54 4.13 8.38 -6.63
C LEU A 54 5.44 9.06 -6.21
N LEU A 55 6.41 8.30 -5.69
CA LEU A 55 7.72 8.84 -5.34
C LEU A 55 8.49 9.26 -6.60
N ILE A 56 8.52 8.43 -7.64
CA ILE A 56 9.16 8.76 -8.92
C ILE A 56 8.55 10.01 -9.53
N ALA A 57 7.21 10.12 -9.53
CA ALA A 57 6.51 11.26 -10.11
C ALA A 57 6.78 12.59 -9.39
N ASN A 58 7.19 12.57 -8.11
CA ASN A 58 7.55 13.77 -7.35
C ASN A 58 9.03 14.15 -7.48
N GLU A 59 9.89 13.28 -8.02
CA GLU A 59 11.31 13.58 -8.27
C GLU A 59 11.55 14.18 -9.67
N MET A 60 10.50 14.33 -10.48
CA MET A 60 10.52 14.94 -11.83
C MET A 60 10.04 16.40 -11.79
#